data_AF-A0A2V7WC87-F1
#
_entry.id   AF-A0A2V7WC87-F1
#
_cell.length_a   1.000
_cell.length_b   1.000
_cell.length_c   1.000
_cell.angle_alpha   90.00
_cell.angle_beta   90.00
_cell.angle_gamma   90.00
#
_symmetry.space_group_name_H-M   'P 1'
#
loop_
_entity.id
_entity.type
_entity.pdbx_description
1 polymer ?
#
loop_
_entity_poly.entity_id
_entity_poly.type
_entity_poly.pdbx_seq_one_letter_code
_entity_poly.pdbx_strand_id
1 'polypeptide(L)'
;MRSGARACRDSTMREKFRESRRYSVTMRLEPRLAEDFMSWRAAKLIDRADEWITLQAEFEDEEQACFAIMGMSARAEVIEPASLRERVRAGAAAVMARYGAAT
;
A
#
# COMPACT_ATOMS: atom_id res chain seq x y z
N MET A 1 48.20 9.78 -30.32
CA MET A 1 46.94 9.16 -30.80
C MET A 1 46.77 7.80 -30.13
N ARG A 2 45.55 7.51 -29.62
CA ARG A 2 45.03 6.28 -28.97
C ARG A 2 45.54 6.05 -27.53
N SER A 3 44.82 6.42 -26.46
CA SER A 3 43.45 6.07 -25.97
C SER A 3 43.38 4.75 -25.18
N GLY A 4 42.79 4.81 -23.98
CA GLY A 4 42.21 3.67 -23.24
C GLY A 4 42.89 3.36 -21.90
N ALA A 5 42.71 4.14 -20.83
CA ALA A 5 41.53 4.22 -19.96
C ALA A 5 41.12 2.88 -19.30
N ARG A 6 41.66 2.68 -18.08
CA ARG A 6 40.95 2.31 -16.84
C ARG A 6 40.09 1.03 -16.89
N ALA A 7 40.72 -0.10 -16.57
CA ALA A 7 40.03 -1.30 -16.10
C ALA A 7 39.56 -1.10 -14.66
N CYS A 8 38.45 -0.38 -14.44
CA CYS A 8 37.63 -0.55 -13.24
C CYS A 8 36.60 -1.64 -13.54
N ARG A 9 37.01 -2.91 -13.39
CA ARG A 9 36.10 -4.06 -13.29
C ARG A 9 35.67 -4.17 -11.84
N ASP A 10 34.59 -3.50 -11.49
CA ASP A 10 33.62 -3.99 -10.51
C ASP A 10 32.28 -3.31 -10.81
N SER A 11 31.49 -3.95 -11.67
CA SER A 11 30.14 -3.53 -12.00
C SER A 11 29.17 -4.65 -11.64
N THR A 12 29.37 -5.28 -10.49
CA THR A 12 28.47 -6.31 -9.97
C THR A 12 27.51 -5.72 -8.94
N MET A 13 27.06 -4.49 -9.17
CA MET A 13 25.98 -3.85 -8.41
C MET A 13 24.87 -3.35 -9.36
N ARG A 14 24.60 -4.09 -10.43
CA ARG A 14 23.57 -3.73 -11.43
C ARG A 14 22.49 -4.77 -11.66
N GLU A 15 22.63 -5.99 -11.18
CA GLU A 15 21.72 -7.08 -11.57
C GLU A 15 21.25 -7.92 -10.38
N LYS A 16 20.70 -7.25 -9.37
CA LYS A 16 19.62 -7.82 -8.54
C LYS A 16 18.48 -6.80 -8.43
N PHE A 17 18.06 -6.25 -9.57
CA PHE A 17 16.74 -5.66 -9.73
C PHE A 17 15.73 -6.81 -9.75
N ARG A 18 15.60 -7.48 -8.61
CA ARG A 18 14.51 -8.40 -8.34
C ARG A 18 13.27 -7.55 -8.51
N GLU A 19 12.44 -7.84 -9.50
CA GLU A 19 11.06 -7.41 -9.55
C GLU A 19 10.43 -7.87 -8.23
N SER A 20 10.55 -7.06 -7.18
CA SER A 20 9.77 -7.20 -5.98
C SER A 20 8.36 -6.94 -6.45
N ARG A 21 7.61 -8.01 -6.78
CA ARG A 21 6.19 -7.94 -7.09
C ARG A 21 5.52 -7.34 -5.87
N ARG A 22 5.38 -6.02 -5.88
CA ARG A 22 4.72 -5.29 -4.81
C ARG A 22 3.26 -5.68 -4.78
N TYR A 23 2.70 -5.74 -3.59
CA TYR A 23 1.30 -6.04 -3.38
C TYR A 23 0.47 -4.80 -3.68
N SER A 24 -0.22 -4.81 -4.83
CA SER A 24 -1.03 -3.67 -5.29
C SER A 24 -2.41 -3.71 -4.66
N VAL A 25 -2.85 -2.58 -4.10
CA VAL A 25 -4.13 -2.44 -3.42
C VAL A 25 -4.87 -1.23 -3.97
N THR A 26 -6.13 -1.41 -4.31
CA THR A 26 -7.06 -0.34 -4.63
C THR A 26 -7.96 -0.09 -3.43
N MET A 27 -8.00 1.13 -2.95
CA MET A 27 -8.76 1.52 -1.75
C MET A 27 -9.41 2.88 -1.91
N ARG A 28 -10.49 3.09 -1.16
CA ARG A 28 -11.13 4.40 -0.97
C ARG A 28 -10.68 4.95 0.37
N LEU A 29 -10.28 6.21 0.39
CA LEU A 29 -9.94 6.94 1.60
C LEU A 29 -10.79 8.21 1.69
N GLU A 30 -11.13 8.64 2.90
CA GLU A 30 -11.68 9.99 3.10
C GLU A 30 -10.69 11.05 2.54
N PRO A 31 -11.15 12.19 2.01
CA PRO A 31 -10.30 13.15 1.30
C PRO A 31 -9.06 13.60 2.08
N ARG A 32 -9.22 14.01 3.34
CA ARG A 32 -8.09 14.44 4.18
C ARG A 32 -7.05 13.33 4.37
N LEU A 33 -7.53 12.11 4.65
CA LEU A 33 -6.65 10.96 4.81
C LEU A 33 -5.95 10.61 3.50
N ALA A 34 -6.63 10.75 2.35
CA ALA A 34 -6.04 10.53 1.04
C ALA A 34 -4.91 11.51 0.72
N GLU A 35 -5.12 12.80 1.01
CA GLU A 35 -4.11 13.85 0.86
C GLU A 35 -2.90 13.59 1.74
N ASP A 36 -3.13 13.31 3.03
CA ASP A 36 -2.05 12.94 3.95
C ASP A 36 -1.33 11.70 3.44
N PHE A 37 -2.04 10.63 3.09
CA PHE A 37 -1.47 9.38 2.59
C PHE A 37 -0.56 9.59 1.37
N MET A 38 -1.00 10.38 0.39
CA MET A 38 -0.21 10.69 -0.80
C MET A 38 1.04 11.54 -0.50
N SER A 39 1.09 12.26 0.63
CA SER A 39 2.25 13.07 1.01
C SER A 39 3.46 12.23 1.47
N TRP A 40 3.23 11.06 2.07
CA TRP A 40 4.28 10.18 2.59
C TRP A 40 4.36 8.83 1.88
N ARG A 41 3.40 8.51 1.01
CA ARG A 41 3.39 7.26 0.24
C ARG A 41 3.03 7.48 -1.22
N ALA A 42 3.81 6.85 -2.10
CA ALA A 42 3.49 6.83 -3.52
C ALA A 42 2.18 6.06 -3.76
N ALA A 43 1.19 6.76 -4.32
CA ALA A 43 -0.08 6.21 -4.71
C ALA A 43 -0.54 6.85 -6.02
N LYS A 44 -1.26 6.08 -6.84
CA LYS A 44 -1.89 6.54 -8.06
C LYS A 44 -3.35 6.88 -7.75
N LEU A 45 -3.74 8.10 -8.06
CA LEU A 45 -5.14 8.51 -8.05
C LEU A 45 -5.91 7.79 -9.16
N ILE A 46 -7.01 7.15 -8.80
CA ILE A 46 -7.93 6.47 -9.73
C ILE A 46 -9.19 7.31 -9.95
N ASP A 47 -9.78 7.82 -8.87
CA ASP A 47 -11.03 8.60 -8.92
C ASP A 47 -11.12 9.59 -7.75
N ARG A 48 -11.78 10.72 -7.97
CA ARG A 48 -12.12 11.71 -6.93
C ARG A 48 -13.64 11.89 -6.88
N ALA A 49 -14.28 11.32 -5.86
CA ALA A 49 -15.66 11.61 -5.51
C ALA A 49 -15.70 12.56 -4.29
N ASP A 50 -16.84 13.23 -4.08
CA ASP A 50 -16.99 14.26 -3.04
C ASP A 50 -16.65 13.77 -1.61
N GLU A 51 -17.00 12.53 -1.29
CA GLU A 51 -16.81 11.97 0.07
C GLU A 51 -15.67 10.94 0.15
N TRP A 52 -15.15 10.47 -0.99
CA TRP A 52 -14.16 9.40 -1.07
C TRP A 52 -13.19 9.60 -2.23
N ILE A 53 -11.91 9.35 -1.97
CA ILE A 53 -10.86 9.37 -2.98
C ILE A 53 -10.39 7.93 -3.21
N THR A 54 -10.48 7.46 -4.45
CA THR A 54 -10.01 6.12 -4.81
C THR A 54 -8.56 6.19 -5.25
N LEU A 55 -7.70 5.44 -4.56
CA LEU A 55 -6.27 5.36 -4.83
C LEU A 55 -5.86 3.90 -5.08
N GLN A 56 -4.83 3.73 -5.90
CA GLN A 56 -4.07 2.49 -6.00
C GLN A 56 -2.68 2.72 -5.40
N ALA A 57 -2.31 1.90 -4.42
CA ALA A 57 -1.02 1.98 -3.75
C ALA A 57 -0.32 0.63 -3.71
N GLU A 58 1.00 0.67 -3.64
CA GLU A 58 1.83 -0.52 -3.57
C GLU A 58 2.35 -0.75 -2.15
N PHE A 59 2.27 -2.01 -1.72
CA PHE A 59 2.73 -2.51 -0.43
C PHE A 59 3.81 -3.56 -0.64
N GLU A 60 4.60 -3.83 0.41
CA GLU A 60 5.60 -4.90 0.34
C GLU A 60 4.92 -6.26 0.17
N ASP A 61 3.87 -6.48 0.95
CA ASP A 61 3.08 -7.71 1.01
C ASP A 61 1.66 -7.44 1.55
N GLU A 62 0.85 -8.50 1.61
CA GLU A 62 -0.53 -8.45 2.10
C GLU A 62 -0.63 -8.09 3.59
N GLU A 63 0.33 -8.53 4.42
CA GLU A 63 0.33 -8.27 5.86
C GLU A 63 0.59 -6.80 6.15
N GLN A 64 1.58 -6.20 5.47
CA GLN A 64 1.89 -4.77 5.57
C GLN A 64 0.70 -3.92 5.10
N ALA A 65 0.00 -4.35 4.05
CA ALA A 65 -1.22 -3.69 3.59
C ALA A 65 -2.35 -3.78 4.60
N CYS A 66 -2.59 -4.98 5.14
CA CYS A 66 -3.64 -5.22 6.12
C CYS A 66 -3.41 -4.39 7.38
N PHE A 67 -2.17 -4.36 7.88
CA PHE A 67 -1.80 -3.56 9.05
C PHE A 67 -2.05 -2.06 8.82
N ALA A 68 -1.57 -1.52 7.70
CA ALA A 68 -1.73 -0.11 7.36
C ALA A 68 -3.22 0.29 7.25
N ILE A 69 -4.03 -0.53 6.57
CA ILE A 69 -5.45 -0.24 6.36
C ILE A 69 -6.24 -0.35 7.67
N MET A 70 -5.98 -1.35 8.50
CA MET A 70 -6.62 -1.44 9.82
C MET A 70 -6.29 -0.22 10.70
N GLY A 71 -5.08 0.32 10.59
CA GLY A 71 -4.69 1.56 11.27
C GLY A 71 -5.46 2.81 10.82
N MET A 72 -5.99 2.81 9.59
CA MET A 72 -6.84 3.87 9.06
C MET A 72 -8.30 3.78 9.53
N SER A 73 -8.69 2.62 10.09
CA SER A 73 -10.03 2.38 10.65
C SER A 73 -11.15 2.66 9.63
N ALA A 74 -12.29 3.20 10.08
CA ALA A 74 -13.47 3.49 9.27
C ALA A 74 -13.26 4.52 8.14
N ARG A 75 -12.07 5.14 8.05
CA ARG A 75 -11.72 6.14 7.04
C ARG A 75 -11.13 5.54 5.76
N ALA A 76 -10.97 4.21 5.73
CA ALA A 76 -10.42 3.47 4.61
C ALA A 76 -11.28 2.25 4.28
N GLU A 77 -11.43 1.99 2.98
CA GLU A 77 -12.14 0.82 2.48
C GLU A 77 -11.36 0.16 1.34
N VAL A 78 -11.18 -1.16 1.41
CA VAL A 78 -10.47 -1.94 0.38
C VAL A 78 -11.44 -2.33 -0.74
N ILE A 79 -11.15 -1.87 -1.96
CA ILE A 79 -11.85 -2.30 -3.18
C ILE A 79 -11.20 -3.56 -3.76
N GLU A 80 -9.88 -3.61 -3.87
CA GLU A 80 -9.15 -4.77 -4.38
C GLU A 80 -7.77 -4.87 -3.71
N PRO A 81 -7.20 -6.07 -3.54
CA PRO A 81 -7.80 -7.37 -3.88
C PRO A 81 -8.83 -7.83 -2.85
N ALA A 82 -9.77 -8.68 -3.28
CA ALA A 82 -10.80 -9.24 -2.41
C ALA A 82 -10.24 -9.98 -1.18
N SER A 83 -9.10 -10.68 -1.31
CA SER A 83 -8.46 -11.38 -0.19
C SER A 83 -8.11 -10.43 0.96
N LEU A 84 -7.56 -9.26 0.63
CA LEU A 84 -7.22 -8.24 1.62
C LEU A 84 -8.47 -7.68 2.29
N ARG A 85 -9.52 -7.41 1.52
CA ARG A 85 -10.79 -6.92 2.07
C ARG A 85 -11.35 -7.90 3.11
N GLU A 86 -11.34 -9.19 2.81
CA GLU A 86 -11.82 -10.22 3.76
C GLU A 86 -10.94 -10.31 5.01
N ARG A 87 -9.62 -10.16 4.87
CA ARG A 87 -8.70 -10.09 6.03
C ARG A 87 -8.97 -8.88 6.92
N VAL A 88 -9.17 -7.70 6.33
CA VAL A 88 -9.50 -6.47 7.08
C VAL A 88 -10.85 -6.64 7.79
N ARG A 89 -11.86 -7.23 7.13
CA ARG A 89 -13.16 -7.54 7.75
C ARG A 89 -13.01 -8.50 8.93
N ALA A 90 -12.25 -9.58 8.78
CA ALA A 90 -12.00 -10.54 9.85
C ALA A 90 -11.27 -9.88 11.04
N GLY A 91 -10.27 -9.03 10.77
CA GLY A 91 -9.55 -8.28 11.79
C GLY A 91 -10.47 -7.31 12.55
N ALA A 92 -11.29 -6.54 11.85
CA ALA A 92 -12.27 -5.64 12.45
C ALA A 92 -13.30 -6.40 13.31
N ALA A 93 -13.80 -7.53 12.83
CA ALA A 93 -14.71 -8.39 13.60
C ALA A 93 -14.06 -8.93 14.88
N ALA A 94 -12.79 -9.33 14.82
CA ALA A 94 -12.04 -9.80 16.00
C ALA A 94 -11.83 -8.67 17.03
N VAL A 95 -11.55 -7.45 16.58
CA VAL A 95 -11.46 -6.26 17.46
C VAL A 95 -12.81 -6.00 18.14
N MET A 96 -13.90 -6.02 17.38
CA MET A 96 -15.26 -5.84 17.91
C MET A 96 -15.66 -6.96 18.88
N ALA A 97 -15.28 -8.21 18.62
CA ALA A 97 -15.54 -9.31 19.55
C ALA A 97 -14.78 -9.15 20.87
N ARG A 98 -13.59 -8.51 20.85
CA ARG A 98 -12.75 -8.33 22.04
C ARG A 98 -13.08 -7.08 22.85
N TYR A 99 -13.47 -6.00 22.18
CA TYR A 99 -13.64 -4.68 22.80
C TYR A 99 -15.04 -4.07 22.61
N GLY A 100 -15.90 -4.71 21.81
CA GLY A 100 -17.29 -4.29 21.66
C GLY A 100 -18.03 -4.43 22.98
N ALA A 101 -18.87 -3.44 23.31
CA ALA A 101 -19.74 -3.53 24.46
C ALA A 101 -20.71 -4.70 24.26
N ALA A 102 -20.91 -5.51 25.31
CA ALA A 102 -22.08 -6.37 25.38
C ALA A 102 -23.30 -5.44 25.39
N THR A 103 -23.90 -5.26 24.21
CA THR A 103 -25.10 -4.44 24.04
C THR A 103 -26.32 -5.31 24.26
#